data_AF-A0A352S4C9-F1
#
_entry.id   AF-A0A352S4C9-F1
#
_cell.length_a   1.000
_cell.length_b   1.000
_cell.length_c   1.000
_cell.angle_alpha   90.00
_cell.angle_beta   90.00
_cell.angle_gamma   90.00
#
_symmetry.space_group_name_H-M   'P 1'
#
loop_
_entity.id
_entity.type
_entity.pdbx_description
1 polymer ?
#
loop_
_entity_poly.entity_id
_entity_poly.type
_entity_poly.pdbx_seq_one_letter_code
_entity_poly.pdbx_strand_id
1 'polypeptide(L)'
;RKKQPYEVYDKMDFDIPVGTAGDCYSRYLVRVEEMRQSNRIIKQCIDWLRRNPGPVITENHKVAPPSRVDMKSNMEELIHHFKLFTEGIHVPAGEAYAAVEHPKGEFGIYAISDGANKPYR
;
A
#
# COMPACT_ATOMS: atom_id res chain seq x y z
N ARG A 1 -6.63 5.36 -10.00
CA ARG A 1 -6.92 3.93 -9.74
C ARG A 1 -7.19 3.12 -11.00
N LYS A 2 -7.92 3.61 -12.02
CA LYS A 2 -8.11 2.86 -13.30
C LYS A 2 -7.02 3.04 -14.36
N LYS A 3 -6.42 4.24 -14.48
CA LYS A 3 -5.39 4.52 -15.51
C LYS A 3 -4.04 3.88 -15.22
N GLN A 4 -3.58 4.00 -13.98
CA GLN A 4 -2.39 3.34 -13.46
C GLN A 4 -2.83 2.55 -12.24
N PRO A 5 -3.31 1.30 -12.43
CA PRO A 5 -3.71 0.46 -11.32
C PRO A 5 -2.49 0.07 -10.50
N TYR A 6 -2.64 0.15 -9.18
CA TYR A 6 -1.68 -0.38 -8.20
C TYR A 6 -2.40 -1.43 -7.34
N GLU A 7 -1.62 -2.28 -6.68
CA GLU A 7 -2.14 -3.38 -5.85
C GLU A 7 -3.12 -4.29 -6.62
N VAL A 8 -4.41 -4.24 -6.28
CA VAL A 8 -5.45 -5.13 -6.80
C VAL A 8 -6.67 -4.35 -7.32
N TYR A 9 -6.54 -3.02 -7.51
CA TYR A 9 -7.64 -2.18 -7.99
C TYR A 9 -8.08 -2.49 -9.43
N ASP A 10 -7.23 -3.18 -10.20
CA ASP A 10 -7.54 -3.70 -11.53
C ASP A 10 -8.60 -4.82 -11.51
N LYS A 11 -8.66 -5.60 -10.43
CA LYS A 11 -9.62 -6.72 -10.27
C LYS A 11 -10.91 -6.33 -9.55
N MET A 12 -11.01 -5.08 -9.09
CA MET A 12 -12.17 -4.57 -8.36
C MET A 12 -13.15 -3.89 -9.31
N ASP A 13 -14.43 -4.07 -9.03
CA ASP A 13 -15.50 -3.48 -9.84
C ASP A 13 -16.09 -2.24 -9.15
N PHE A 14 -15.79 -1.07 -9.70
CA PHE A 14 -16.29 0.21 -9.25
C PHE A 14 -16.32 1.23 -10.39
N ASP A 15 -17.16 2.24 -10.21
CA ASP A 15 -17.37 3.33 -11.16
C ASP A 15 -16.70 4.63 -10.67
N ILE A 16 -16.24 5.46 -11.61
CA ILE A 16 -15.64 6.77 -11.29
C ILE A 16 -16.69 7.86 -11.55
N PRO A 17 -17.22 8.53 -10.52
CA PRO A 17 -18.15 9.63 -10.69
C PRO A 17 -17.44 10.86 -11.27
N VAL A 18 -18.00 11.44 -12.34
CA VAL A 18 -17.50 12.67 -12.97
C VAL A 18 -18.62 13.70 -12.99
N GLY A 19 -18.38 14.88 -12.41
CA GLY A 19 -19.33 16.00 -12.45
C GLY A 19 -19.27 16.75 -13.79
N THR A 20 -20.40 17.29 -14.24
CA THR A 20 -20.50 18.00 -15.53
C THR A 20 -20.33 19.53 -15.41
N ALA A 21 -20.81 20.14 -14.33
CA ALA A 21 -20.92 21.59 -14.20
C ALA A 21 -19.69 22.30 -13.59
N GLY A 22 -18.78 21.55 -12.95
CA GLY A 22 -17.53 22.11 -12.35
C GLY A 22 -17.72 22.97 -11.10
N ASP A 23 -18.94 23.08 -10.58
CA ASP A 23 -19.27 23.88 -9.40
C ASP A 23 -18.97 23.14 -8.07
N CYS A 24 -19.12 23.85 -6.95
CA CYS A 24 -18.93 23.27 -5.61
C CYS A 24 -19.93 22.14 -5.33
N TYR A 25 -21.16 22.25 -5.87
CA TYR A 25 -22.18 21.22 -5.70
C TYR A 25 -21.82 19.93 -6.45
N SER A 26 -21.30 20.03 -7.69
CA SER A 26 -20.78 18.88 -8.43
C SER A 26 -19.66 18.18 -7.65
N ARG A 27 -18.72 18.94 -7.06
CA ARG A 27 -17.64 18.36 -6.23
C ARG A 27 -18.17 17.65 -4.99
N TYR A 28 -19.21 18.20 -4.35
CA TYR A 28 -19.88 17.55 -3.24
C TYR A 28 -20.52 16.23 -3.66
N LEU A 29 -21.29 16.22 -4.75
CA LEU A 29 -21.95 15.02 -5.26
C LEU A 29 -20.95 13.93 -5.66
N VAL A 30 -19.85 14.30 -6.33
CA VAL A 30 -18.76 13.36 -6.68
C VAL A 30 -18.21 12.68 -5.43
N ARG A 31 -17.91 13.44 -4.36
CA ARG A 31 -17.41 12.87 -3.10
C ARG A 31 -18.41 11.94 -2.43
N VAL A 32 -19.70 12.29 -2.45
CA VAL A 32 -20.76 11.43 -1.90
C VAL A 32 -20.82 10.10 -2.66
N GLU A 33 -20.70 10.16 -3.99
CA GLU A 33 -20.71 8.95 -4.81
C GLU A 33 -19.43 8.12 -4.64
N GLU A 34 -18.26 8.75 -4.51
CA GLU A 34 -16.99 8.06 -4.17
C GLU A 34 -17.08 7.28 -2.86
N MET A 35 -17.78 7.82 -1.84
CA MET A 35 -18.03 7.09 -0.59
C MET A 35 -18.89 5.84 -0.82
N ARG A 36 -19.90 5.90 -1.70
CA ARG A 36 -20.72 4.73 -2.06
C ARG A 36 -19.90 3.68 -2.79
N GLN A 37 -19.08 4.10 -3.76
CA GLN A 37 -18.20 3.19 -4.50
C GLN A 37 -17.12 2.58 -3.59
N SER A 38 -16.61 3.34 -2.61
CA SER A 38 -15.68 2.82 -1.59
C SER A 38 -16.32 1.72 -0.76
N ASN A 39 -17.58 1.89 -0.34
CA ASN A 39 -18.32 0.83 0.37
C ASN A 39 -18.53 -0.42 -0.50
N ARG A 40 -18.73 -0.27 -1.81
CA ARG A 40 -18.83 -1.39 -2.76
C ARG A 40 -17.50 -2.16 -2.84
N ILE A 41 -16.38 -1.46 -2.93
CA ILE A 41 -15.03 -2.05 -2.91
C ILE A 41 -14.79 -2.82 -1.61
N ILE A 42 -15.10 -2.24 -0.45
CA ILE A 42 -14.93 -2.89 0.86
C ILE A 42 -15.69 -4.22 0.93
N LYS A 43 -16.94 -4.25 0.44
CA LYS A 43 -17.74 -5.49 0.41
C LYS A 43 -17.07 -6.57 -0.45
N GLN A 44 -16.60 -6.20 -1.66
CA GLN A 44 -15.89 -7.13 -2.55
C GLN A 44 -14.60 -7.68 -1.90
N CYS A 45 -13.82 -6.83 -1.23
CA CYS A 45 -12.61 -7.24 -0.53
C CYS A 45 -12.92 -8.22 0.62
N ILE A 46 -13.95 -7.96 1.42
CA ILE A 46 -14.37 -8.86 2.52
C ILE A 46 -14.79 -10.22 1.96
N ASP A 47 -15.60 -10.24 0.91
CA ASP A 47 -16.07 -11.48 0.29
C ASP A 47 -14.91 -12.28 -0.30
N TRP A 48 -13.92 -11.60 -0.89
CA TRP A 48 -12.73 -12.24 -1.45
C TRP A 48 -11.81 -12.80 -0.35
N LEU A 49 -11.54 -12.04 0.72
CA LEU A 49 -10.71 -12.47 1.84
C LEU A 49 -11.29 -13.67 2.58
N ARG A 50 -12.61 -13.75 2.72
CA ARG A 50 -13.28 -14.91 3.33
C ARG A 50 -13.09 -16.20 2.54
N ARG A 51 -12.91 -16.09 1.22
CA ARG A 51 -12.71 -17.25 0.33
C ARG A 51 -11.24 -17.62 0.17
N ASN A 52 -10.32 -16.66 0.33
CA ASN A 52 -8.91 -16.82 0.04
C ASN A 52 -8.05 -16.45 1.28
N PRO A 53 -7.83 -17.40 2.20
CA PRO A 53 -6.86 -17.22 3.26
C PRO A 53 -5.43 -17.30 2.70
N GLY A 54 -4.51 -16.50 3.23
CA GLY A 54 -3.12 -16.48 2.81
C GLY A 54 -2.23 -15.66 3.74
N PRO A 55 -0.91 -15.74 3.55
CA PRO A 55 0.04 -14.92 4.30
C PRO A 55 -0.16 -13.43 3.99
N VAL A 56 -0.08 -12.60 5.03
CA VAL A 56 -0.27 -11.13 4.93
C VAL A 56 1.07 -10.38 4.77
N ILE A 57 2.18 -11.08 4.96
CA ILE A 57 3.53 -10.51 4.92
C ILE A 57 4.44 -11.41 4.08
N THR A 58 5.43 -10.80 3.42
CA THR A 58 6.43 -11.52 2.63
C THR A 58 7.28 -12.43 3.51
N GLU A 59 7.62 -13.61 3.02
CA GLU A 59 8.48 -14.59 3.71
C GLU A 59 9.97 -14.18 3.76
N ASN A 60 10.34 -13.07 3.11
CA ASN A 60 11.72 -12.60 3.09
C ASN A 60 12.07 -11.85 4.39
N HIS A 61 12.72 -12.55 5.31
CA HIS A 61 13.08 -12.04 6.64
C HIS A 61 14.16 -10.94 6.64
N LYS A 62 14.72 -10.59 5.47
CA LYS A 62 15.60 -9.42 5.32
C LYS A 62 14.84 -8.11 5.16
N VAL A 63 13.55 -8.18 4.83
CA VAL A 63 12.68 -7.02 4.60
C VAL A 63 11.51 -7.00 5.59
N ALA A 64 10.94 -8.17 5.86
CA ALA A 64 9.87 -8.35 6.83
C ALA A 64 10.40 -8.93 8.16
N PRO A 65 9.86 -8.54 9.31
CA PRO A 65 10.21 -9.19 10.57
C PRO A 65 9.66 -10.63 10.62
N PRO A 66 10.41 -11.58 11.20
CA PRO A 66 9.93 -12.93 11.44
C PRO A 66 8.82 -12.96 12.50
N SER A 67 8.13 -14.10 12.61
CA SER A 67 7.12 -14.30 13.64
C SER A 67 7.75 -14.29 15.05
N ARG A 68 7.00 -13.86 16.06
CA ARG A 68 7.50 -13.81 17.44
C ARG A 68 7.74 -15.18 18.06
N VAL A 69 7.10 -16.22 17.53
CA VAL A 69 7.28 -17.59 18.00
C VAL A 69 8.61 -18.11 17.48
N ASP A 70 8.82 -17.97 16.17
CA ASP A 70 9.96 -18.55 15.47
C ASP A 70 11.26 -17.80 15.79
N MET A 71 11.20 -16.48 16.02
CA MET A 71 12.31 -15.66 16.53
C MET A 71 12.88 -16.18 17.87
N LYS A 72 12.07 -16.84 18.70
CA LYS A 72 12.51 -17.34 20.01
C LYS A 72 13.12 -18.74 19.94
N SER A 73 12.85 -19.50 18.89
CA SER A 73 13.38 -20.85 18.69
C SER A 73 14.58 -20.87 17.75
N ASN A 74 14.60 -20.01 16.72
CA ASN A 74 15.60 -20.04 15.65
C ASN A 74 16.60 -18.88 15.77
N MET A 75 17.88 -19.21 15.79
CA MET A 75 18.96 -18.22 15.91
C MET A 75 19.01 -17.26 14.70
N GLU A 76 18.79 -17.75 13.49
CA GLU A 76 18.83 -16.95 12.25
C GLU A 76 17.74 -15.89 12.23
N GLU A 77 16.55 -16.24 12.71
CA GLU A 77 15.43 -15.32 12.82
C GLU A 77 15.65 -14.25 13.88
N LEU A 78 16.31 -14.62 14.98
CA LEU A 78 16.72 -13.64 15.98
C LEU A 78 17.74 -12.65 15.40
N ILE A 79 18.68 -13.11 14.58
CA ILE A 79 19.65 -12.25 13.89
C ILE A 79 18.92 -11.30 12.93
N HIS A 80 18.00 -11.81 12.12
CA HIS A 80 17.22 -11.00 11.19
C HIS A 80 16.37 -9.95 11.91
N HIS A 81 15.68 -10.35 12.99
CA HIS A 81 14.94 -9.40 13.83
C HIS A 81 15.87 -8.33 14.42
N PHE A 82 17.00 -8.71 15.01
CA PHE A 82 17.93 -7.77 15.62
C PHE A 82 18.48 -6.76 14.60
N LYS A 83 18.96 -7.22 13.45
CA LYS A 83 19.47 -6.36 12.37
C LYS A 83 18.40 -5.42 11.83
N LEU A 84 17.19 -5.92 11.58
CA LEU A 84 16.09 -5.13 11.02
C LEU A 84 15.67 -3.98 11.94
N PHE A 85 15.61 -4.21 13.26
CA PHE A 85 15.17 -3.18 14.22
C PHE A 85 16.28 -2.24 14.70
N THR A 86 17.55 -2.58 14.52
CA THR A 86 18.68 -1.73 14.92
C THR A 86 19.29 -0.98 13.75
N GLU A 87 19.65 -1.69 12.69
CA GLU A 87 20.31 -1.15 11.50
C GLU A 87 19.29 -0.75 10.43
N GLY A 88 18.20 -1.51 10.28
CA GLY A 88 17.20 -1.28 9.24
C GLY A 88 17.51 -1.98 7.92
N ILE A 89 16.67 -1.72 6.92
CA ILE A 89 16.84 -2.26 5.56
C ILE A 89 17.77 -1.36 4.74
N HIS A 90 18.61 -1.97 3.90
CA HIS A 90 19.39 -1.26 2.90
C HIS A 90 18.63 -1.28 1.58
N VAL A 91 18.25 -0.10 1.11
CA VAL A 91 17.58 0.05 -0.18
C VAL A 91 18.65 0.27 -1.25
N PRO A 92 18.57 -0.35 -2.44
CA PRO A 92 19.50 -0.08 -3.53
C PRO A 92 19.53 1.40 -3.89
N ALA A 93 20.72 1.91 -4.24
CA ALA A 93 20.88 3.30 -4.64
C ALA A 93 20.07 3.61 -5.91
N GLY A 94 19.33 4.72 -5.90
CA GLY A 94 18.45 5.12 -6.98
C GLY A 94 17.41 6.14 -6.56
N GLU A 95 16.56 6.51 -7.51
CA GLU A 95 15.45 7.44 -7.30
C GLU A 95 14.15 6.80 -7.79
N ALA A 96 13.06 7.06 -7.09
CA ALA A 96 11.74 6.55 -7.43
C ALA A 96 10.67 7.59 -7.16
N TYR A 97 9.76 7.75 -8.13
CA TYR A 97 8.51 8.48 -7.95
C TYR A 97 7.35 7.49 -8.00
N ALA A 98 6.55 7.46 -6.93
CA ALA A 98 5.34 6.68 -6.88
C ALA A 98 4.17 7.58 -6.50
N ALA A 99 3.09 7.52 -7.28
CA ALA A 99 1.88 8.27 -7.05
C ALA A 99 0.69 7.36 -6.80
N VAL A 100 -0.15 7.76 -5.84
CA VAL A 100 -1.37 7.09 -5.45
C VAL A 100 -2.53 8.10 -5.47
N GLU A 101 -3.72 7.63 -5.81
CA GLU A 101 -4.92 8.44 -5.77
C GLU A 101 -5.48 8.50 -4.33
N HIS A 102 -5.04 9.53 -3.62
CA HIS A 102 -5.52 9.87 -2.28
C HIS A 102 -6.91 10.51 -2.38
N PRO A 103 -7.77 10.46 -1.34
CA PRO A 103 -9.07 11.14 -1.32
C PRO A 103 -9.04 12.66 -1.56
N LYS A 104 -7.86 13.27 -1.63
CA LYS A 104 -7.66 14.70 -1.92
C LYS A 104 -7.15 14.96 -3.34
N GLY A 105 -6.84 13.92 -4.11
CA GLY A 105 -6.19 14.00 -5.42
C GLY A 105 -4.95 13.11 -5.50
N GLU A 106 -4.06 13.42 -6.43
CA GLU A 106 -2.80 12.69 -6.60
C GLU A 106 -1.84 12.99 -5.45
N PHE A 107 -1.44 11.95 -4.73
CA PHE A 107 -0.43 12.01 -3.69
C PHE A 107 0.80 11.23 -4.17
N GLY A 108 1.84 11.97 -4.50
CA GLY A 108 3.11 11.41 -4.96
C GLY A 108 4.19 11.51 -3.89
N ILE A 109 4.97 10.46 -3.75
CA ILE A 109 6.22 10.46 -2.98
C ILE A 109 7.37 10.33 -3.97
N TYR A 110 8.31 11.27 -3.86
CA TYR A 110 9.60 11.17 -4.52
C TYR A 110 10.65 10.84 -3.48
N ALA A 111 11.30 9.69 -3.63
CA ALA A 111 12.31 9.21 -2.70
C ALA A 111 13.63 8.95 -3.43
N ILE A 112 14.74 9.36 -2.81
CA ILE A 112 16.10 9.09 -3.26
C ILE A 112 16.80 8.25 -2.20
N SER A 113 17.44 7.17 -2.63
CA SER A 113 18.33 6.34 -1.81
C SER A 113 19.74 6.41 -2.34
N ASP A 114 20.70 6.57 -1.44
CA ASP A 114 22.14 6.52 -1.68
C ASP A 114 22.73 5.11 -1.42
N GLY A 115 21.89 4.11 -1.16
CA GLY A 115 22.32 2.78 -0.76
C GLY A 115 22.39 2.56 0.75
N ALA A 116 22.19 3.61 1.56
CA ALA A 116 22.21 3.52 3.00
C ALA A 116 20.87 3.01 3.58
N ASN A 117 20.83 2.87 4.90
CA ASN A 117 19.63 2.46 5.65
C ASN A 117 18.59 3.57 5.85
N LYS A 118 18.92 4.82 5.51
CA LYS A 118 18.05 5.98 5.68
C LYS A 118 17.77 6.63 4.32
N PRO A 119 16.56 7.17 4.11
CA PRO A 119 16.27 7.91 2.89
C PRO A 119 17.17 9.14 2.81
N TYR A 120 17.76 9.39 1.64
CA TYR A 120 18.54 10.58 1.38
C TYR A 120 17.62 11.80 1.25
N ARG A 121 16.51 11.64 0.53
CA ARG A 121 15.45 12.63 0.32
C ARG A 121 14.12 11.94 0.11
#